data_AF-X1FCF6-F1
#
_entry.id   AF-X1FCF6-F1
#
_cell.length_a   1.000
_cell.length_b   1.000
_cell.length_c   1.000
_cell.angle_alpha   90.00
_cell.angle_beta   90.00
_cell.angle_gamma   90.00
#
_symmetry.space_group_name_H-M   'P 1'
#
loop_
_entity.id
_entity.type
_entity.pdbx_description
1 polymer ?
#
loop_
_entity_poly.entity_id
_entity_poly.type
_entity_poly.pdbx_seq_one_letter_code
_entity_poly.pdbx_strand_id
1 'polypeptide(L)'
;TLILGFAIRNTFSVFYPAIVEEFGWGRGNTALMFSIAILVYGLAAPVAGGLVDRFKPRLVLPVGACIMGGGIVLCSLATSQWQFYLLYGVVAAIGFSLVGWTPVTAIISNWFVKKRGLAFGILGAGFGGSLVAASIAQFLISNFGWQTAYVIIGVLPIAVVVPLCSFLIYRSPRDKGLLPDGETQKSTESQGLDGPETVAGLEGKWAGTSWTLPQALKTHQFWLLFLIAFFLLGLAEQIAIAHQVYFFRDIGYEPMMAAS
;
A
#
# COMPACT_ATOMS: atom_id res chain seq x y z
N THR A 1 2.01 4.63 -7.67
CA THR A 1 1.80 3.25 -7.19
C THR A 1 0.72 3.18 -6.12
N LEU A 2 0.86 3.94 -5.03
CA LEU A 2 -0.07 3.88 -3.90
C LEU A 2 -1.50 4.29 -4.24
N ILE A 3 -1.70 5.38 -5.00
CA ILE A 3 -3.02 5.81 -5.48
C ILE A 3 -3.76 4.62 -6.13
N LEU A 4 -3.07 3.87 -6.98
CA LEU A 4 -3.65 2.78 -7.78
C LEU A 4 -3.94 1.54 -6.93
N GLY A 5 -3.07 1.21 -5.98
CA GLY A 5 -3.33 0.11 -5.06
C GLY A 5 -4.49 0.41 -4.10
N PHE A 6 -4.52 1.61 -3.52
CA PHE A 6 -5.65 2.03 -2.69
C PHE A 6 -6.94 2.21 -3.50
N ALA A 7 -6.86 2.62 -4.77
CA ALA A 7 -8.00 2.71 -5.66
C ALA A 7 -8.68 1.33 -5.80
N ILE A 8 -7.91 0.27 -6.08
CA ILE A 8 -8.44 -1.10 -6.17
C ILE A 8 -9.14 -1.49 -4.87
N ARG A 9 -8.48 -1.27 -3.72
CA ARG A 9 -9.07 -1.57 -2.41
C ARG A 9 -10.40 -0.83 -2.20
N ASN A 10 -10.47 0.44 -2.55
CA ASN A 10 -11.67 1.26 -2.37
C ASN A 10 -12.80 0.87 -3.32
N THR A 11 -12.48 0.44 -4.55
CA THR A 11 -13.50 0.02 -5.52
C THR A 11 -14.25 -1.25 -5.11
N PHE A 12 -13.70 -2.03 -4.17
CA PHE A 12 -14.36 -3.22 -3.61
C PHE A 12 -15.78 -2.96 -3.11
N SER A 13 -16.02 -1.80 -2.48
CA SER A 13 -17.33 -1.44 -1.92
C SER A 13 -18.42 -1.31 -2.99
N VAL A 14 -18.01 -1.10 -4.24
CA VAL A 14 -18.89 -0.85 -5.39
C VAL A 14 -19.04 -2.12 -6.25
N PHE A 15 -17.95 -2.84 -6.50
CA PHE A 15 -17.98 -4.09 -7.23
C PHE A 15 -18.79 -5.17 -6.52
N TYR A 16 -18.63 -5.25 -5.20
CA TYR A 16 -19.15 -6.37 -4.47
C TYR A 16 -20.70 -6.45 -4.48
N PRO A 17 -21.46 -5.36 -4.22
CA PRO A 17 -22.91 -5.39 -4.36
C PRO A 17 -23.38 -5.86 -5.73
N ALA A 18 -22.74 -5.41 -6.82
CA ALA A 18 -23.09 -5.83 -8.18
C ALA A 18 -22.87 -7.34 -8.41
N ILE A 19 -21.78 -7.91 -7.89
CA ILE A 19 -21.49 -9.34 -7.98
C ILE A 19 -22.49 -10.17 -7.16
N VAL A 20 -22.84 -9.70 -5.95
CA VAL A 20 -23.85 -10.37 -5.11
C VAL A 20 -25.22 -10.40 -5.77
N GLU A 21 -25.62 -9.29 -6.40
CA GLU A 21 -26.89 -9.20 -7.09
C GLU A 21 -26.95 -10.18 -8.27
N GLU A 22 -25.86 -10.30 -9.04
CA GLU A 22 -25.77 -11.23 -10.17
C GLU A 22 -25.77 -12.70 -9.75
N PHE A 23 -25.00 -13.08 -8.74
CA PHE A 23 -24.84 -14.48 -8.32
C PHE A 23 -25.74 -14.91 -7.16
N GLY A 24 -26.54 -14.00 -6.60
CA GLY A 24 -27.44 -14.26 -5.47
C GLY A 24 -26.72 -14.63 -4.16
N TRP A 25 -25.48 -14.20 -3.97
CA TRP A 25 -24.66 -14.60 -2.82
C TRP A 25 -25.02 -13.85 -1.52
N GLY A 26 -24.81 -14.51 -0.37
CA GLY A 26 -25.05 -13.90 0.93
C GLY A 26 -24.08 -12.76 1.27
N ARG A 27 -24.53 -11.78 2.04
CA ARG A 27 -23.67 -10.69 2.55
C ARG A 27 -22.54 -11.18 3.47
N GLY A 28 -22.62 -12.37 4.06
CA GLY A 28 -21.49 -12.93 4.82
C GLY A 28 -20.25 -13.19 3.96
N ASN A 29 -20.45 -13.44 2.66
CA ASN A 29 -19.37 -13.79 1.73
C ASN A 29 -18.46 -12.58 1.41
N THR A 30 -19.01 -11.35 1.45
CA THR A 30 -18.21 -10.12 1.27
C THR A 30 -17.23 -9.95 2.40
N ALA A 31 -17.75 -10.06 3.62
CA ALA A 31 -16.96 -9.88 4.81
C ALA A 31 -15.81 -10.88 4.83
N LEU A 32 -16.08 -12.14 4.44
CA LEU A 32 -15.05 -13.16 4.32
C LEU A 32 -14.01 -12.81 3.26
N MET A 33 -14.43 -12.43 2.04
CA MET A 33 -13.51 -12.07 0.96
C MET A 33 -12.58 -10.91 1.35
N PHE A 34 -13.16 -9.85 1.91
CA PHE A 34 -12.41 -8.69 2.35
C PHE A 34 -11.48 -9.01 3.52
N SER A 35 -11.93 -9.87 4.44
CA SER A 35 -11.10 -10.34 5.57
C SER A 35 -9.90 -11.15 5.08
N ILE A 36 -10.10 -12.05 4.11
CA ILE A 36 -9.00 -12.78 3.47
C ILE A 36 -8.02 -11.79 2.82
N ALA A 37 -8.52 -10.80 2.08
CA ALA A 37 -7.69 -9.79 1.45
C ALA A 37 -6.82 -9.01 2.45
N ILE A 38 -7.41 -8.56 3.56
CA ILE A 38 -6.67 -7.85 4.62
C ILE A 38 -5.66 -8.76 5.31
N LEU A 39 -6.06 -9.98 5.64
CA LEU A 39 -5.20 -10.96 6.30
C LEU A 39 -3.97 -11.28 5.43
N VAL A 40 -4.19 -11.57 4.14
CA VAL A 40 -3.13 -11.86 3.19
C VAL A 40 -2.25 -10.65 2.96
N TYR A 41 -2.83 -9.45 2.81
CA TYR A 41 -2.06 -8.21 2.68
C TYR A 41 -1.12 -8.00 3.87
N GLY A 42 -1.63 -8.19 5.10
CA GLY A 42 -0.86 -8.07 6.33
C GLY A 42 0.23 -9.13 6.46
N LEU A 43 -0.08 -10.40 6.17
CA LEU A 43 0.90 -11.50 6.20
C LEU A 43 1.97 -11.37 5.11
N ALA A 44 1.61 -10.81 3.96
CA ALA A 44 2.55 -10.56 2.87
C ALA A 44 3.44 -9.33 3.11
N ALA A 45 3.06 -8.41 4.02
CA ALA A 45 3.77 -7.15 4.21
C ALA A 45 5.24 -7.31 4.68
N PRO A 46 5.59 -8.20 5.64
CA PRO A 46 6.99 -8.46 6.00
C PRO A 46 7.79 -9.06 4.84
N VAL A 47 7.17 -9.96 4.07
CA VAL A 47 7.79 -10.59 2.91
C VAL A 47 8.07 -9.53 1.84
N ALA A 48 7.10 -8.66 1.56
CA ALA A 48 7.23 -7.55 0.63
C ALA A 48 8.36 -6.60 1.03
N GLY A 49 8.44 -6.22 2.31
CA GLY A 49 9.53 -5.40 2.85
C GLY A 49 10.90 -6.04 2.63
N GLY A 50 11.05 -7.31 3.03
CA GLY A 50 12.30 -8.06 2.82
C GLY A 50 12.67 -8.23 1.34
N LEU A 51 11.67 -8.36 0.45
CA LEU A 51 11.90 -8.45 -0.99
C LEU A 51 12.42 -7.13 -1.56
N VAL A 52 11.95 -5.98 -1.08
CA VAL A 52 12.42 -4.64 -1.49
C VAL A 52 13.82 -4.34 -0.94
N ASP A 53 14.12 -4.84 0.26
CA ASP A 53 15.45 -4.69 0.86
C ASP A 53 16.48 -5.57 0.15
N ARG A 54 16.09 -6.75 -0.32
CA ARG A 54 16.99 -7.69 -1.03
C ARG A 54 17.08 -7.39 -2.53
N PHE A 55 15.96 -7.15 -3.19
CA PHE A 55 15.87 -6.92 -4.63
C PHE A 55 15.64 -5.44 -4.96
N LYS A 56 16.06 -5.02 -6.15
CA LYS A 56 15.89 -3.62 -6.56
C LYS A 56 14.38 -3.27 -6.64
N PRO A 57 13.90 -2.17 -6.04
CA PRO A 57 12.50 -1.74 -6.11
C PRO A 57 11.95 -1.69 -7.54
N ARG A 58 12.81 -1.35 -8.51
CA ARG A 58 12.50 -1.37 -9.95
C ARG A 58 12.02 -2.71 -10.51
N LEU A 59 12.29 -3.83 -9.81
CA LEU A 59 11.81 -5.16 -10.17
C LEU A 59 10.61 -5.56 -9.33
N VAL A 60 10.64 -5.24 -8.03
CA VAL A 60 9.58 -5.65 -7.09
C VAL A 60 8.26 -4.92 -7.38
N LEU A 61 8.31 -3.61 -7.62
CA LEU A 61 7.10 -2.81 -7.85
C LEU A 61 6.35 -3.20 -9.16
N PRO A 62 7.01 -3.36 -10.32
CA PRO A 62 6.32 -3.87 -11.51
C PRO A 62 5.72 -5.25 -11.34
N VAL A 63 6.46 -6.18 -10.71
CA VAL A 63 5.98 -7.55 -10.48
C VAL A 63 4.74 -7.52 -9.59
N GLY A 64 4.77 -6.75 -8.51
CA GLY A 64 3.60 -6.56 -7.66
C GLY A 64 2.42 -5.95 -8.41
N ALA A 65 2.64 -4.99 -9.30
CA ALA A 65 1.58 -4.36 -10.09
C ALA A 65 0.98 -5.35 -11.12
N CYS A 66 1.80 -6.19 -11.74
CA CYS A 66 1.34 -7.25 -12.62
C CYS A 66 0.53 -8.31 -11.87
N ILE A 67 0.97 -8.72 -10.67
CA ILE A 67 0.22 -9.67 -9.84
C ILE A 67 -1.10 -9.06 -9.38
N MET A 68 -1.07 -7.82 -8.90
CA MET A 68 -2.26 -7.11 -8.43
C MET A 68 -3.26 -6.90 -9.56
N GLY A 69 -2.82 -6.25 -10.64
CA GLY A 69 -3.66 -5.97 -11.80
C GLY A 69 -4.13 -7.25 -12.49
N GLY A 70 -3.27 -8.25 -12.64
CA GLY A 70 -3.61 -9.54 -13.22
C GLY A 70 -4.64 -10.30 -12.40
N GLY A 71 -4.52 -10.31 -11.07
CA GLY A 71 -5.52 -10.87 -10.17
C GLY A 71 -6.89 -10.20 -10.35
N ILE A 72 -6.92 -8.87 -10.47
CA ILE A 72 -8.15 -8.11 -10.70
C ILE A 72 -8.74 -8.37 -12.10
N VAL A 73 -7.92 -8.42 -13.15
CA VAL A 73 -8.39 -8.76 -14.50
C VAL A 73 -8.97 -10.17 -14.52
N LEU A 74 -8.34 -11.13 -13.86
CA LEU A 74 -8.84 -12.51 -13.79
C LEU A 74 -10.16 -12.61 -13.04
N CYS A 75 -10.46 -11.71 -12.10
CA CYS A 75 -11.79 -11.65 -11.47
C CYS A 75 -12.91 -11.38 -12.48
N SER A 76 -12.64 -10.72 -13.61
CA SER A 76 -13.65 -10.49 -14.66
C SER A 76 -14.17 -11.79 -15.30
N LEU A 77 -13.37 -12.86 -15.23
CA LEU A 77 -13.70 -14.19 -15.77
C LEU A 77 -14.25 -15.13 -14.68
N ALA A 78 -14.37 -14.64 -13.45
CA ALA A 78 -14.77 -15.48 -12.33
C ALA A 78 -16.28 -15.73 -12.34
N THR A 79 -16.67 -17.00 -12.24
CA THR A 79 -18.06 -17.47 -12.20
C THR A 79 -18.44 -18.10 -10.87
N SER A 80 -17.45 -18.32 -9.99
CA SER A 80 -17.63 -19.00 -8.71
C SER A 80 -17.02 -18.21 -7.57
N GLN A 81 -17.66 -18.28 -6.40
CA GLN A 81 -17.28 -17.50 -5.22
C GLN A 81 -15.84 -17.76 -4.74
N TRP A 82 -15.39 -19.03 -4.80
CA TRP A 82 -14.02 -19.39 -4.41
C TRP A 82 -12.96 -18.76 -5.32
N GLN A 83 -13.30 -18.48 -6.59
CA GLN A 83 -12.38 -17.82 -7.51
C GLN A 83 -12.14 -16.38 -7.08
N PHE A 84 -13.18 -15.67 -6.62
CA PHE A 84 -13.02 -14.33 -6.06
C PHE A 84 -12.18 -14.34 -4.77
N TYR A 85 -12.37 -15.34 -3.90
CA TYR A 85 -11.55 -15.48 -2.69
C TYR A 85 -10.07 -15.68 -3.03
N LEU A 86 -9.77 -16.49 -4.05
CA LEU A 86 -8.41 -16.74 -4.49
C LEU A 86 -7.82 -15.53 -5.23
N LEU A 87 -8.52 -15.01 -6.24
CA LEU A 87 -8.02 -13.97 -7.12
C LEU A 87 -7.97 -12.61 -6.45
N TYR A 88 -9.06 -12.17 -5.83
CA TYR A 88 -9.11 -10.90 -5.10
C TYR A 88 -8.47 -11.04 -3.71
N GLY A 89 -8.91 -12.03 -2.94
CA GLY A 89 -8.51 -12.20 -1.55
C GLY A 89 -7.04 -12.62 -1.37
N VAL A 90 -6.47 -13.39 -2.30
CA VAL A 90 -5.08 -13.86 -2.18
C VAL A 90 -4.17 -13.18 -3.21
N VAL A 91 -4.42 -13.39 -4.50
CA VAL A 91 -3.49 -12.95 -5.57
C VAL A 91 -3.38 -11.43 -5.60
N ALA A 92 -4.51 -10.72 -5.69
CA ALA A 92 -4.50 -9.27 -5.75
C ALA A 92 -3.98 -8.65 -4.44
N ALA A 93 -4.30 -9.24 -3.29
CA ALA A 93 -3.79 -8.80 -1.98
C ALA A 93 -2.26 -8.94 -1.84
N ILE A 94 -1.67 -10.03 -2.34
CA ILE A 94 -0.21 -10.20 -2.39
C ILE A 94 0.42 -9.13 -3.28
N GLY A 95 -0.13 -8.92 -4.48
CA GLY A 95 0.34 -7.88 -5.39
C GLY A 95 0.24 -6.49 -4.79
N PHE A 96 -0.85 -6.20 -4.08
CA PHE A 96 -1.04 -4.94 -3.36
C PHE A 96 -0.02 -4.77 -2.24
N SER A 97 0.36 -5.83 -1.52
CA SER A 97 1.41 -5.77 -0.51
C SER A 97 2.79 -5.42 -1.11
N LEU A 98 3.08 -5.92 -2.31
CA LEU A 98 4.32 -5.65 -3.05
C LEU A 98 4.42 -4.25 -3.69
N VAL A 99 3.28 -3.57 -3.91
CA VAL A 99 3.21 -2.20 -4.47
C VAL A 99 2.79 -1.17 -3.40
N GLY A 100 2.34 -1.66 -2.25
CA GLY A 100 1.66 -0.92 -1.21
C GLY A 100 2.60 -0.08 -0.35
N TRP A 101 2.11 0.29 0.82
CA TRP A 101 2.75 1.27 1.69
C TRP A 101 4.18 0.86 2.05
N THR A 102 4.38 -0.39 2.45
CA THR A 102 5.66 -0.91 2.98
C THR A 102 6.85 -0.74 2.02
N PRO A 103 6.80 -1.21 0.75
CA PRO A 103 7.82 -0.94 -0.26
C PRO A 103 8.13 0.54 -0.48
N VAL A 104 7.09 1.38 -0.57
CA VAL A 104 7.25 2.77 -1.00
C VAL A 104 7.82 3.63 0.12
N THR A 105 7.46 3.35 1.37
CA THR A 105 8.06 4.04 2.53
C THR A 105 9.55 3.73 2.67
N ALA A 106 9.98 2.50 2.40
CA ALA A 106 11.39 2.12 2.39
C ALA A 106 12.19 2.84 1.29
N ILE A 107 11.60 3.09 0.12
CA ILE A 107 12.25 3.85 -0.94
C ILE A 107 12.40 5.32 -0.53
N ILE A 108 11.34 5.93 0.00
CA ILE A 108 11.35 7.37 0.35
C ILE A 108 12.29 7.66 1.52
N SER A 109 12.35 6.80 2.52
CA SER A 109 13.25 6.98 3.67
C SER A 109 14.73 6.97 3.27
N ASN A 110 15.06 6.27 2.17
CA ASN A 110 16.40 6.21 1.57
C ASN A 110 16.74 7.42 0.69
N TRP A 111 15.74 8.08 0.08
CA TRP A 111 15.95 9.22 -0.81
C TRP A 111 15.92 10.58 -0.10
N PHE A 112 15.03 10.72 0.89
CA PHE A 112 14.82 11.97 1.61
C PHE A 112 15.27 11.80 3.06
N VAL A 113 16.16 12.69 3.52
CA VAL A 113 16.58 12.76 4.93
C VAL A 113 16.03 14.02 5.58
N LYS A 114 16.31 15.19 4.98
CA LYS A 114 15.89 16.50 5.52
C LYS A 114 14.39 16.77 5.38
N LYS A 115 13.78 16.33 4.27
CA LYS A 115 12.36 16.61 3.94
C LYS A 115 11.45 15.37 4.06
N ARG A 116 11.78 14.43 4.95
CA ARG A 116 11.02 13.18 5.16
C ARG A 116 9.53 13.41 5.38
N GLY A 117 9.17 14.35 6.27
CA GLY A 117 7.77 14.66 6.57
C GLY A 117 6.97 15.12 5.36
N LEU A 118 7.54 15.97 4.50
CA LEU A 118 6.89 16.42 3.27
C LEU A 118 6.73 15.27 2.27
N ALA A 119 7.76 14.43 2.12
CA ALA A 119 7.71 13.28 1.22
C ALA A 119 6.62 12.28 1.65
N PHE A 120 6.51 11.99 2.94
CA PHE A 120 5.42 11.17 3.50
C PHE A 120 4.05 11.84 3.39
N GLY A 121 3.97 13.18 3.52
CA GLY A 121 2.74 13.93 3.32
C GLY A 121 2.21 13.85 1.88
N ILE A 122 3.08 14.04 0.89
CA ILE A 122 2.73 13.88 -0.54
C ILE A 122 2.31 12.43 -0.83
N LEU A 123 3.02 11.47 -0.24
CA LEU A 123 2.70 10.07 -0.36
C LEU A 123 1.32 9.75 0.24
N GLY A 124 1.01 10.31 1.40
CA GLY A 124 -0.29 10.21 2.06
C GLY A 124 -1.42 10.87 1.28
N ALA A 125 -1.16 11.99 0.59
CA ALA A 125 -2.13 12.62 -0.29
C ALA A 125 -2.60 11.69 -1.43
N GLY A 126 -1.78 10.69 -1.79
CA GLY A 126 -2.18 9.63 -2.72
C GLY A 126 -3.37 8.79 -2.24
N PHE A 127 -3.59 8.67 -0.94
CA PHE A 127 -4.81 8.05 -0.41
C PHE A 127 -6.06 8.86 -0.77
N GLY A 128 -6.03 10.18 -0.63
CA GLY A 128 -7.14 11.06 -1.01
C GLY A 128 -7.51 10.92 -2.49
N GLY A 129 -6.51 10.84 -3.38
CA GLY A 129 -6.73 10.62 -4.81
C GLY A 129 -7.41 9.28 -5.15
N SER A 130 -7.29 8.28 -4.27
CA SER A 130 -7.92 6.97 -4.46
C SER A 130 -9.42 6.94 -4.14
N LEU A 131 -9.96 7.96 -3.46
CA LEU A 131 -11.39 8.04 -3.12
C LEU A 131 -12.27 8.22 -4.37
N VAL A 132 -11.75 8.94 -5.37
CA VAL A 132 -12.43 9.16 -6.66
C VAL A 132 -12.58 7.85 -7.46
N ALA A 133 -11.75 6.84 -7.17
CA ALA A 133 -11.75 5.58 -7.92
C ALA A 133 -13.07 4.81 -7.77
N ALA A 134 -13.72 4.87 -6.60
CA ALA A 134 -15.01 4.21 -6.38
C ALA A 134 -16.10 4.78 -7.31
N SER A 135 -16.17 6.10 -7.48
CA SER A 135 -17.11 6.76 -8.40
C SER A 135 -16.84 6.38 -9.86
N ILE A 136 -15.57 6.33 -10.26
CA ILE A 136 -15.18 5.89 -11.61
C ILE A 136 -15.58 4.42 -11.83
N ALA A 137 -15.34 3.56 -10.85
CA ALA A 137 -15.74 2.16 -10.92
C ALA A 137 -17.26 2.00 -11.03
N GLN A 138 -18.04 2.74 -10.24
CA GLN A 138 -19.50 2.72 -10.34
C GLN A 138 -19.97 3.13 -11.73
N PHE A 139 -19.40 4.21 -12.29
CA PHE A 139 -19.72 4.64 -13.65
C PHE A 139 -19.41 3.54 -14.68
N LEU A 140 -18.27 2.87 -14.57
CA LEU A 140 -17.90 1.76 -15.45
C LEU A 140 -18.86 0.57 -15.31
N ILE A 141 -19.21 0.20 -14.07
CA ILE A 141 -20.14 -0.90 -13.78
C ILE A 141 -21.52 -0.60 -14.38
N SER A 142 -22.06 0.61 -14.20
CA SER A 142 -23.38 0.98 -14.70
C SER A 142 -23.50 1.04 -16.22
N ASN A 143 -22.40 1.34 -16.94
CA ASN A 143 -22.43 1.46 -18.40
C ASN A 143 -21.93 0.21 -19.14
N PHE A 144 -20.97 -0.53 -18.56
CA PHE A 144 -20.25 -1.60 -19.25
C PHE A 144 -20.25 -2.94 -18.49
N GLY A 145 -20.90 -3.01 -17.32
CA GLY A 145 -20.89 -4.18 -16.45
C GLY A 145 -19.63 -4.30 -15.61
N TRP A 146 -19.70 -5.13 -14.56
CA TRP A 146 -18.60 -5.30 -13.61
C TRP A 146 -17.43 -6.08 -14.19
N GLN A 147 -17.67 -6.99 -15.15
CA GLN A 147 -16.60 -7.75 -15.81
C GLN A 147 -15.65 -6.79 -16.55
N THR A 148 -16.21 -5.90 -17.39
CA THR A 148 -15.44 -4.91 -18.14
C THR A 148 -14.75 -3.91 -17.21
N ALA A 149 -15.44 -3.48 -16.15
CA ALA A 149 -14.89 -2.56 -15.17
C ALA A 149 -13.66 -3.16 -14.45
N TYR A 150 -13.68 -4.46 -14.11
CA TYR A 150 -12.51 -5.15 -13.54
C TYR A 150 -11.34 -5.22 -14.52
N VAL A 151 -11.60 -5.46 -15.81
CA VAL A 151 -10.53 -5.45 -16.82
C VAL A 151 -9.86 -4.08 -16.87
N ILE A 152 -10.65 -3.00 -16.96
CA ILE A 152 -10.14 -1.63 -17.05
C ILE A 152 -9.33 -1.27 -15.79
N ILE A 153 -9.89 -1.52 -14.61
CA ILE A 153 -9.26 -1.18 -13.33
C ILE A 153 -8.04 -2.05 -13.04
N GLY A 154 -8.01 -3.30 -13.51
CA GLY A 154 -6.87 -4.19 -13.36
C GLY A 154 -5.72 -3.88 -14.33
N VAL A 155 -6.03 -3.47 -15.56
CA VAL A 155 -5.02 -3.09 -16.57
C VAL A 155 -4.36 -1.75 -16.24
N LEU A 156 -5.09 -0.79 -15.70
CA LEU A 156 -4.58 0.57 -15.43
C LEU A 156 -3.33 0.59 -14.51
N PRO A 157 -3.28 -0.14 -13.37
CA PRO A 157 -2.06 -0.29 -12.58
C PRO A 157 -0.90 -0.89 -13.35
N ILE A 158 -1.13 -1.90 -14.20
CA ILE A 158 -0.08 -2.51 -15.01
C ILE A 158 0.46 -1.48 -16.01
N ALA A 159 -0.43 -0.85 -16.77
CA ALA A 159 -0.10 0.12 -17.80
C ALA A 159 0.59 1.37 -17.26
N VAL A 160 0.32 1.76 -16.01
CA VAL A 160 0.90 2.97 -15.40
C VAL A 160 2.13 2.63 -14.57
N VAL A 161 2.05 1.65 -13.67
CA VAL A 161 3.12 1.34 -12.71
C VAL A 161 4.31 0.70 -13.39
N VAL A 162 4.10 -0.23 -14.33
CA VAL A 162 5.20 -0.93 -15.01
C VAL A 162 6.11 0.05 -15.76
N PRO A 163 5.62 0.90 -16.68
CA PRO A 163 6.51 1.85 -17.38
C PRO A 163 7.08 2.91 -16.43
N LEU A 164 6.29 3.46 -15.50
CA LEU A 164 6.82 4.44 -14.53
C LEU A 164 7.98 3.86 -13.72
N CYS A 165 7.87 2.62 -13.24
CA CYS A 165 8.95 1.96 -12.51
C CYS A 165 10.14 1.63 -13.41
N SER A 166 9.89 1.27 -14.67
CA SER A 166 10.93 0.95 -15.66
C SER A 166 11.78 2.17 -16.03
N PHE A 167 11.14 3.33 -16.18
CA PHE A 167 11.79 4.56 -16.66
C PHE A 167 12.25 5.50 -15.53
N LEU A 168 11.52 5.59 -14.41
CA LEU A 168 11.76 6.62 -13.39
C LEU A 168 12.30 6.12 -12.05
N ILE A 169 12.07 4.86 -11.65
CA ILE A 169 12.41 4.42 -10.28
C ILE A 169 13.80 3.79 -10.22
N TYR A 170 14.74 4.53 -9.63
CA TYR A 170 16.08 4.07 -9.26
C TYR A 170 16.16 3.87 -7.73
N ARG A 171 16.94 2.88 -7.28
CA ARG A 171 16.88 2.37 -5.88
C ARG A 171 17.49 3.34 -4.88
N SER A 172 18.50 4.10 -5.29
CA SER A 172 19.20 5.06 -4.45
C SER A 172 19.68 6.24 -5.31
N PRO A 173 19.79 7.45 -4.75
CA PRO A 173 20.54 8.56 -5.38
C PRO A 173 21.92 8.09 -5.85
N ARG A 174 22.56 7.17 -5.11
CA ARG A 174 23.88 6.59 -5.44
C ARG A 174 23.89 5.82 -6.76
N ASP A 175 22.77 5.26 -7.21
CA ASP A 175 22.66 4.62 -8.53
C ASP A 175 22.78 5.63 -9.69
N LYS A 176 22.57 6.92 -9.41
CA LYS A 176 22.80 8.05 -10.33
C LYS A 176 24.05 8.87 -9.98
N GLY A 177 24.87 8.41 -9.04
CA GLY A 177 25.99 9.20 -8.50
C GLY A 177 25.57 10.42 -7.69
N LEU A 178 24.30 10.49 -7.26
CA LEU A 178 23.75 11.56 -6.44
C LEU A 178 23.79 11.17 -4.95
N LEU A 179 23.83 12.17 -4.08
CA LEU A 179 23.73 12.00 -2.63
C LEU A 179 22.26 12.15 -2.19
N PRO A 180 21.83 11.51 -1.08
CA PRO A 180 20.52 11.76 -0.47
C PRO A 180 20.27 13.24 -0.17
N ASP A 181 19.01 13.67 -0.20
CA ASP A 181 18.63 15.06 0.07
C ASP A 181 19.10 15.51 1.47
N GLY A 182 20.14 16.33 1.49
CA GLY A 182 20.82 16.83 2.70
C GLY A 182 22.32 16.55 2.78
N GLU A 183 22.87 15.61 1.99
CA GLU A 183 24.31 15.33 1.95
C GLU A 183 25.01 16.23 0.90
N THR A 184 25.99 17.03 1.34
CA THR A 184 26.83 17.86 0.43
C THR A 184 28.19 17.19 0.27
N GLN A 185 28.77 17.22 -0.94
CA GLN A 185 30.05 16.59 -1.35
C GLN A 185 31.24 16.74 -0.36
N LYS A 186 31.20 17.75 0.53
CA LYS A 186 32.19 17.98 1.60
C LYS A 186 32.26 16.90 2.67
N SER A 187 31.25 16.03 2.83
CA SER A 187 31.30 14.92 3.80
C SER A 187 32.07 13.70 3.28
N THR A 188 32.52 13.69 2.02
CA THR A 188 33.32 12.58 1.48
C THR A 188 34.83 12.80 1.64
N GLU A 189 35.32 14.05 1.68
CA GLU A 189 36.74 14.33 1.95
C GLU A 189 37.12 14.18 3.44
N SER A 190 36.15 14.20 4.35
CA SER A 190 36.35 13.91 5.77
C SER A 190 36.19 12.44 6.16
N GLN A 191 35.93 11.52 5.21
CA GLN A 191 35.84 10.08 5.48
C GLN A 191 37.20 9.35 5.47
N GLY A 192 38.24 10.02 5.98
CA GLY A 192 39.40 9.35 6.54
C GLY A 192 39.08 8.98 7.99
N LEU A 193 38.75 7.70 8.23
CA LEU A 193 38.81 7.05 9.55
C LEU A 193 38.20 7.86 10.72
N ASP A 194 36.87 7.91 10.84
CA ASP A 194 36.14 7.80 12.12
C ASP A 194 34.63 8.11 11.95
N GLY A 195 33.78 7.09 12.12
CA GLY A 195 32.37 7.18 12.56
C GLY A 195 31.32 7.79 11.61
N PRO A 196 30.09 7.21 11.51
CA PRO A 196 28.98 7.88 10.85
C PRO A 196 28.49 9.09 11.68
N GLU A 197 28.36 10.24 11.02
CA GLU A 197 27.92 11.51 11.60
C GLU A 197 26.62 11.37 12.38
N THR A 198 26.71 11.66 13.67
CA THR A 198 25.63 11.71 14.64
C THR A 198 24.60 12.76 14.22
N VAL A 199 23.33 12.36 14.08
CA VAL A 199 22.21 13.31 14.07
C VAL A 199 22.27 14.08 15.40
N ALA A 200 22.59 15.37 15.33
CA ALA A 200 22.75 16.24 16.49
C ALA A 200 21.48 16.17 17.37
N GLY A 201 21.62 15.55 18.55
CA GLY A 201 20.54 15.36 19.53
C GLY A 201 20.26 13.91 19.94
N LEU A 202 20.79 12.90 19.23
CA LEU A 202 20.70 11.49 19.64
C LEU A 202 22.07 10.99 20.10
N GLU A 203 22.56 11.54 21.22
CA GLU A 203 23.77 11.02 21.88
C GLU A 203 23.46 9.69 22.55
N GLY A 204 23.92 8.60 21.93
CA GLY A 204 23.84 7.27 22.51
C GLY A 204 24.35 6.21 21.55
N LYS A 205 24.75 5.04 22.08
CA LYS A 205 25.21 3.85 21.32
C LYS A 205 24.32 3.46 20.12
N TRP A 206 23.09 3.96 20.10
CA TRP A 206 22.02 3.71 19.15
C TRP A 206 22.18 4.45 17.82
N ALA A 207 22.79 5.65 17.81
CA ALA A 207 22.89 6.48 16.62
C ALA A 207 23.91 5.95 15.59
N GLY A 208 24.91 5.19 16.05
CA GLY A 208 25.94 4.57 15.20
C GLY A 208 25.71 3.09 14.86
N THR A 209 24.62 2.47 15.35
CA THR A 209 24.37 1.04 15.11
C THR A 209 23.63 0.81 13.79
N SER A 210 24.21 0.02 12.89
CA SER A 210 23.46 -0.53 11.75
C SER A 210 22.51 -1.63 12.25
N TRP A 211 21.24 -1.29 12.41
CA TRP A 211 20.24 -2.22 12.92
C TRP A 211 19.86 -3.28 11.89
N THR A 212 19.99 -4.55 12.27
CA THR A 212 19.48 -5.68 11.49
C THR A 212 18.16 -6.18 12.06
N LEU A 213 17.28 -6.72 11.21
CA LEU A 213 15.95 -7.22 11.62
C LEU A 213 16.00 -8.17 12.84
N PRO A 214 16.92 -9.16 12.93
CA PRO A 214 16.98 -10.06 14.08
C PRO A 214 17.42 -9.39 15.38
N GLN A 215 18.19 -8.30 15.29
CA GLN A 215 18.59 -7.51 16.45
C GLN A 215 17.45 -6.60 16.90
N ALA A 216 16.73 -5.98 15.96
CA ALA A 216 15.59 -5.13 16.27
C ALA A 216 14.45 -5.89 16.97
N LEU A 217 14.13 -7.12 16.51
CA LEU A 217 13.09 -7.98 17.10
C LEU A 217 13.32 -8.32 18.59
N LYS A 218 14.57 -8.24 19.07
CA LYS A 218 14.92 -8.49 20.47
C LYS A 218 14.75 -7.27 21.37
N THR A 219 14.45 -6.10 20.81
CA THR A 219 14.34 -4.84 21.57
C THR A 219 12.91 -4.58 22.03
N HIS A 220 12.74 -4.01 23.22
CA HIS A 220 11.44 -3.61 23.73
C HIS A 220 10.83 -2.45 22.92
N GLN A 221 11.66 -1.55 22.39
CA GLN A 221 11.24 -0.43 21.55
C GLN A 221 10.54 -0.92 20.27
N PHE A 222 11.04 -1.99 19.65
CA PHE A 222 10.38 -2.59 18.50
C PHE A 222 8.96 -3.06 18.84
N TRP A 223 8.80 -3.77 19.96
CA TRP A 223 7.49 -4.27 20.39
C TRP A 223 6.54 -3.15 20.84
N LEU A 224 7.06 -2.10 21.48
CA LEU A 224 6.28 -0.89 21.77
C LEU A 224 5.77 -0.22 20.49
N LEU A 225 6.65 0.00 19.50
CA LEU A 225 6.26 0.59 18.22
C LEU A 225 5.26 -0.30 17.47
N PHE A 226 5.47 -1.62 17.49
CA PHE A 226 4.55 -2.60 16.93
C PHE A 226 3.17 -2.51 17.61
N LEU A 227 3.11 -2.52 18.94
CA LEU A 227 1.85 -2.42 19.69
C LEU A 227 1.14 -1.10 19.42
N ILE A 228 1.87 0.03 19.45
CA ILE A 228 1.31 1.35 19.14
C ILE A 228 0.71 1.36 17.73
N ALA A 229 1.46 0.87 16.73
CA ALA A 229 0.97 0.81 15.36
C ALA A 229 -0.22 -0.15 15.22
N PHE A 230 -0.19 -1.30 15.90
CA PHE A 230 -1.28 -2.28 15.90
C PHE A 230 -2.56 -1.71 16.51
N PHE A 231 -2.47 -1.01 17.64
CA PHE A 231 -3.65 -0.43 18.29
C PHE A 231 -4.17 0.82 17.57
N LEU A 232 -3.29 1.73 17.15
CA LEU A 232 -3.71 2.97 16.49
C LEU A 232 -4.16 2.74 15.04
N LEU A 233 -3.29 2.16 14.21
CA LEU A 233 -3.55 1.98 12.77
C LEU A 233 -4.33 0.69 12.48
N GLY A 234 -4.15 -0.35 13.29
CA GLY A 234 -4.85 -1.62 13.11
C GLY A 234 -6.28 -1.60 13.65
N LEU A 235 -6.43 -1.32 14.95
CA LEU A 235 -7.73 -1.38 15.62
C LEU A 235 -8.51 -0.07 15.53
N ALA A 236 -7.96 1.03 16.06
CA ALA A 236 -8.71 2.28 16.18
C ALA A 236 -9.14 2.86 14.83
N GLU A 237 -8.22 2.92 13.86
CA GLU A 237 -8.51 3.39 12.50
C GLU A 237 -9.59 2.54 11.81
N GLN A 238 -9.45 1.21 11.83
CA GLN A 238 -10.41 0.33 11.17
C GLN A 238 -11.79 0.34 11.84
N ILE A 239 -11.86 0.46 13.17
CA ILE A 239 -13.13 0.61 13.90
C ILE A 239 -13.80 1.93 13.52
N ALA A 240 -13.04 3.04 13.49
CA ALA A 240 -13.56 4.33 13.08
C ALA A 240 -14.10 4.28 11.64
N ILE A 241 -13.35 3.72 10.69
CA ILE A 241 -13.77 3.58 9.30
C ILE A 241 -15.04 2.71 9.17
N ALA A 242 -15.17 1.64 9.95
CA ALA A 242 -16.33 0.76 9.90
C ALA A 242 -17.61 1.40 10.46
N HIS A 243 -17.49 2.26 11.48
CA HIS A 243 -18.64 2.81 12.19
C HIS A 243 -18.99 4.25 11.78
N GLN A 244 -18.10 4.97 11.10
CA GLN A 244 -18.35 6.37 10.70
C GLN A 244 -19.67 6.52 9.91
N VAL A 245 -19.93 5.63 8.95
CA VAL A 245 -21.14 5.72 8.10
C VAL A 245 -22.41 5.46 8.92
N TYR A 246 -22.37 4.50 9.85
CA TYR A 246 -23.51 4.21 10.74
C TYR A 246 -23.76 5.37 11.71
N PHE A 247 -22.70 5.92 12.30
CA PHE A 247 -22.78 7.08 13.19
C PHE A 247 -23.43 8.30 12.49
N PHE A 248 -23.03 8.61 11.26
CA PHE A 248 -23.64 9.71 10.51
C PHE A 248 -25.09 9.42 10.11
N ARG A 249 -25.44 8.17 9.79
CA ARG A 249 -26.85 7.79 9.52
C ARG A 249 -27.71 7.87 10.78
N ASP A 250 -27.19 7.48 11.94
CA ASP A 250 -27.90 7.56 13.23
C ASP A 250 -28.18 9.01 13.65
N ILE A 251 -27.34 9.95 13.21
CA ILE A 251 -27.52 11.40 13.41
C ILE A 251 -28.48 12.01 12.37
N GLY A 252 -28.95 11.22 11.39
CA GLY A 252 -29.97 11.62 10.42
C GLY A 252 -29.43 12.15 9.09
N TYR A 253 -28.14 11.97 8.80
CA TYR A 253 -27.60 12.31 7.48
C TYR A 253 -28.11 11.34 6.41
N GLU A 254 -28.43 11.88 5.23
CA GLU A 254 -28.80 11.07 4.07
C GLU A 254 -27.70 10.06 3.72
N PRO A 255 -28.04 8.85 3.24
CA PRO A 255 -27.06 7.78 2.99
C PRO A 255 -25.92 8.19 2.05
N MET A 256 -26.20 9.11 1.11
CA MET A 256 -25.21 9.60 0.16
C MET A 256 -24.26 10.63 0.78
N MET A 257 -24.71 11.42 1.76
CA MET A 257 -23.86 12.34 2.53
C MET A 257 -23.12 11.64 3.68
N ALA A 258 -23.67 10.54 4.20
CA ALA A 258 -23.02 9.74 5.23
C ALA A 258 -21.89 8.83 4.69
N ALA A 259 -21.84 8.62 3.37
CA ALA A 259 -20.86 7.78 2.69
C ALA A 259 -19.71 8.57 2.03
N SER A 260 -19.85 9.90 1.89
CA SER A 260 -18.85 10.83 1.34
C SER A 260 -17.98 11.43 2.42
#